data_AF-A0A257RBJ9-F1
#
_entry.id   AF-A0A257RBJ9-F1
#
_cell.length_a   1.000
_cell.length_b   1.000
_cell.length_c   1.000
_cell.angle_alpha   90.00
_cell.angle_beta   90.00
_cell.angle_gamma   90.00
#
_symmetry.space_group_name_H-M   'P 1'
#
loop_
_entity.id
_entity.type
_entity.pdbx_description
1 polymer ?
#
loop_
_entity_poly.entity_id
_entity_poly.type
_entity_poly.pdbx_seq_one_letter_code
_entity_poly.pdbx_strand_id
1 'polypeptide(L)'
;VYGHMLIEMLPKLLMARRFYPHLIPVLDRQMPAWFLTILREQCGITPDHAIMFDSESEQLTLDRAVLISQILRPAGYHPIAASLYDQLAQSGAPPSSPTPRIFLRRGDFSNKHSLVRRMENEAELAIIAAEYGFVPIHPETLSFATQIGLFAQATHIIAETGSAPHNAVFSPAGTRIGLLRFGSAAQSQIAALRGHHLAVLTEGVVEQSPGLWHTDIGQFRRFLELFIA
;
A
#
# COMPACT_ATOMS: atom_id res chain seq x y z
N VAL A 1 8.77 -5.92 -0.69
CA VAL A 1 8.63 -5.62 -2.14
C VAL A 1 7.65 -4.46 -2.35
N TYR A 2 6.35 -4.64 -2.64
CA TYR A 2 5.44 -3.50 -2.92
C TYR A 2 5.17 -2.60 -1.69
N GLY A 3 4.77 -3.18 -0.55
CA GLY A 3 4.43 -2.39 0.64
C GLY A 3 5.60 -1.54 1.15
N HIS A 4 6.80 -2.11 1.19
CA HIS A 4 8.04 -1.39 1.54
C HIS A 4 8.42 -0.35 0.48
N MET A 5 8.25 -0.65 -0.81
CA MET A 5 8.43 0.34 -1.86
C MET A 5 7.54 1.56 -1.59
N LEU A 6 6.25 1.32 -1.32
CA LEU A 6 5.25 2.39 -1.14
C LEU A 6 5.53 3.26 0.09
N ILE A 7 5.88 2.65 1.24
CA ILE A 7 6.00 3.38 2.52
C ILE A 7 7.43 3.80 2.88
N GLU A 8 8.44 3.23 2.22
CA GLU A 8 9.85 3.49 2.53
C GLU A 8 10.61 4.11 1.36
N MET A 9 10.47 3.57 0.15
CA MET A 9 11.25 4.02 -1.00
C MET A 9 10.61 5.24 -1.68
N LEU A 10 9.32 5.15 -1.99
CA LEU A 10 8.58 6.20 -2.69
C LEU A 10 8.65 7.57 -1.97
N PRO A 11 8.42 7.70 -0.65
CA PRO A 11 8.46 9.01 -0.03
C PRO A 11 9.88 9.63 -0.07
N LYS A 12 10.95 8.83 0.00
CA LYS A 12 12.32 9.33 -0.18
C LYS A 12 12.55 9.88 -1.58
N LEU A 13 12.04 9.15 -2.57
CA LEU A 13 12.16 9.54 -3.96
C LEU A 13 11.41 10.84 -4.25
N LEU A 14 10.17 10.96 -3.75
CA LEU A 14 9.37 12.18 -3.86
C LEU A 14 10.06 13.35 -3.15
N MET A 15 10.67 13.11 -1.98
CA MET A 15 11.45 14.12 -1.27
C MET A 15 12.69 14.56 -2.07
N ALA A 16 13.45 13.61 -2.62
CA ALA A 16 14.61 13.89 -3.47
C ALA A 16 14.19 14.72 -4.68
N ARG A 17 13.13 14.32 -5.38
CA ARG A 17 12.58 15.05 -6.53
C ARG A 17 12.17 16.47 -6.18
N ARG A 18 11.59 16.68 -4.99
CA ARG A 18 11.09 17.98 -4.54
C ARG A 18 12.19 18.95 -4.13
N PHE A 19 13.19 18.48 -3.38
CA PHE A 19 14.21 19.36 -2.77
C PHE A 19 15.58 19.29 -3.44
N TYR A 20 15.85 18.22 -4.17
CA TYR A 20 17.13 17.97 -4.83
C TYR A 20 16.91 17.49 -6.27
N PRO A 21 16.21 18.27 -7.12
CA PRO A 21 15.78 17.81 -8.45
C PRO A 21 16.94 17.51 -9.42
N HIS A 22 18.16 17.92 -9.07
CA HIS A 22 19.41 17.69 -9.81
C HIS A 22 20.06 16.34 -9.49
N LEU A 23 19.64 15.65 -8.42
CA LEU A 23 20.19 14.33 -8.10
C LEU A 23 19.68 13.30 -9.10
N ILE A 24 20.60 12.44 -9.53
CA ILE A 24 20.31 11.32 -10.41
C ILE A 24 20.14 10.08 -9.52
N PRO A 25 19.02 9.34 -9.63
CA PRO A 25 18.83 8.12 -8.85
C PRO A 25 19.77 7.02 -9.34
N VAL A 26 20.26 6.22 -8.41
CA VAL A 26 20.93 4.94 -8.70
C VAL A 26 19.85 3.86 -8.69
N LEU A 27 19.71 3.14 -9.79
CA LEU A 27 18.71 2.08 -9.94
C LEU A 27 19.39 0.76 -10.28
N ASP A 28 18.91 -0.29 -9.65
CA ASP A 28 19.39 -1.65 -9.89
C ASP A 28 18.66 -2.25 -11.11
N ARG A 29 19.41 -2.88 -12.03
CA ARG A 29 18.86 -3.57 -13.20
C ARG A 29 17.98 -4.76 -12.81
N GLN A 30 18.16 -5.31 -11.61
CA GLN A 30 17.32 -6.38 -11.06
C GLN A 30 15.95 -5.89 -10.54
N MET A 31 15.69 -4.57 -10.58
CA MET A 31 14.40 -4.04 -10.13
C MET A 31 13.24 -4.58 -10.98
N PRO A 32 12.11 -4.93 -10.34
CA PRO A 32 11.01 -5.52 -11.07
C PRO A 32 10.36 -4.49 -12.01
N ALA A 33 9.94 -4.96 -13.19
CA ALA A 33 9.38 -4.11 -14.25
C ALA A 33 8.21 -3.22 -13.78
N TRP A 34 7.34 -3.73 -12.90
CA TRP A 34 6.23 -2.94 -12.35
C TRP A 34 6.72 -1.71 -11.56
N PHE A 35 7.88 -1.79 -10.91
CA PHE A 35 8.41 -0.66 -10.16
C PHE A 35 9.07 0.35 -11.10
N LEU A 36 9.81 -0.11 -12.11
CA LEU A 36 10.34 0.76 -13.17
C LEU A 36 9.22 1.53 -13.89
N THR A 37 8.08 0.88 -14.13
CA THR A 37 6.87 1.52 -14.67
C THR A 37 6.37 2.65 -13.76
N ILE A 38 6.28 2.43 -12.45
CA ILE A 38 5.89 3.48 -11.48
C ILE A 38 6.89 4.65 -11.50
N LEU A 39 8.20 4.35 -11.46
CA LEU A 39 9.25 5.38 -11.50
C LEU A 39 9.13 6.26 -12.75
N ARG A 40 8.92 5.64 -13.91
CA ARG A 40 8.73 6.35 -15.18
C ARG A 40 7.47 7.21 -15.17
N GLU A 41 6.32 6.59 -14.89
CA GLU A 41 5.01 7.21 -15.11
C GLU A 41 4.64 8.23 -14.03
N GLN A 42 5.14 8.05 -12.80
CA GLN A 42 4.71 8.83 -11.64
C GLN A 42 5.81 9.72 -11.08
N CYS A 43 7.07 9.38 -11.32
CA CYS A 43 8.22 10.15 -10.83
C CYS A 43 9.03 10.79 -11.96
N GLY A 44 8.73 10.50 -13.24
CA GLY A 44 9.47 10.99 -14.39
C GLY A 44 10.89 10.44 -14.49
N ILE A 45 11.17 9.30 -13.84
CA ILE A 45 12.50 8.70 -13.79
C ILE A 45 12.58 7.62 -14.86
N THR A 46 13.39 7.86 -15.87
CA THR A 46 13.71 6.90 -16.93
C THR A 46 15.10 6.31 -16.71
N PRO A 47 15.39 5.11 -17.24
CA PRO A 47 16.74 4.55 -17.22
C PRO A 47 17.81 5.50 -17.80
N ASP A 48 17.46 6.32 -18.80
CA ASP A 48 18.37 7.31 -19.40
C ASP A 48 18.72 8.47 -18.45
N HIS A 49 17.92 8.70 -17.42
CA HIS A 49 18.14 9.69 -16.37
C HIS A 49 18.37 9.03 -15.00
N ALA A 50 19.00 7.86 -15.01
CA ALA A 50 19.40 7.12 -13.83
C ALA A 50 20.80 6.52 -14.04
N ILE A 51 21.53 6.30 -12.94
CA ILE A 51 22.71 5.45 -12.95
C ILE A 51 22.22 4.01 -12.81
N MET A 52 22.25 3.25 -13.91
CA MET A 52 21.85 1.85 -13.92
C MET A 52 23.03 0.95 -13.57
N PHE A 53 22.91 0.15 -12.51
CA PHE A 53 23.92 -0.84 -12.11
C PHE A 53 23.30 -2.21 -11.89
N ASP A 54 24.08 -3.28 -12.04
CA ASP A 54 23.65 -4.65 -11.72
C ASP A 54 24.27 -5.08 -10.39
N SER A 55 23.45 -5.17 -9.33
CA SER A 55 23.95 -5.50 -7.99
C SER A 55 24.51 -6.91 -7.84
N GLU A 56 24.22 -7.81 -8.78
CA GLU A 56 24.73 -9.18 -8.75
C GLU A 56 26.15 -9.30 -9.31
N SER A 57 26.57 -8.37 -10.18
CA SER A 57 27.81 -8.49 -10.95
C SER A 57 28.70 -7.25 -10.97
N GLU A 58 28.18 -6.08 -10.56
CA GLU A 58 28.88 -4.80 -10.60
C GLU A 58 29.07 -4.21 -9.19
N GLN A 59 30.19 -3.49 -9.01
CA GLN A 59 30.38 -2.60 -7.85
C GLN A 59 30.36 -1.16 -8.32
N LEU A 60 29.53 -0.34 -7.68
CA LEU A 60 29.40 1.07 -8.02
C LEU A 60 30.28 1.92 -7.10
N THR A 61 31.26 2.62 -7.69
CA THR A 61 32.03 3.65 -7.00
C THR A 61 31.45 5.02 -7.34
N LEU A 62 31.11 5.79 -6.30
CA LEU A 62 30.54 7.13 -6.44
C LEU A 62 31.45 8.13 -5.75
N ASP A 63 31.86 9.18 -6.45
CA ASP A 63 32.64 10.28 -5.84
C ASP A 63 31.82 10.99 -4.76
N ARG A 64 30.49 11.08 -4.97
CA ARG A 64 29.53 11.66 -4.03
C ARG A 64 28.21 10.91 -4.12
N ALA A 65 27.60 10.65 -2.97
CA ALA A 65 26.28 10.06 -2.87
C ALA A 65 25.45 10.79 -1.80
N VAL A 66 24.16 10.94 -2.06
CA VAL A 66 23.19 11.43 -1.05
C VAL A 66 22.34 10.23 -0.63
N LEU A 67 22.48 9.83 0.63
CA LEU A 67 21.68 8.77 1.22
C LEU A 67 20.54 9.38 2.00
N ILE A 68 19.31 9.15 1.53
CA ILE A 68 18.11 9.62 2.20
C ILE A 68 17.66 8.54 3.20
N SER A 69 17.68 8.88 4.49
CA SER A 69 17.17 8.01 5.56
C SER A 69 15.65 7.82 5.43
N GLN A 70 15.10 6.85 6.18
CA GLN A 70 13.64 6.72 6.28
C GLN A 70 13.03 8.04 6.78
N ILE A 71 11.86 8.42 6.25
CA ILE A 71 11.14 9.64 6.62
C ILE A 71 10.31 9.34 7.89
N LEU A 72 11.02 9.15 9.00
CA LEU A 72 10.46 8.72 10.29
C LEU A 72 10.72 9.76 11.38
N ARG A 73 9.93 9.64 12.46
CA ARG A 73 10.08 10.29 13.76
C ARG A 73 9.78 9.23 14.85
N PRO A 74 10.07 9.47 16.15
CA PRO A 74 9.81 8.49 17.20
C PRO A 74 8.37 7.94 17.23
N ALA A 75 7.38 8.75 16.83
CA ALA A 75 5.97 8.39 16.78
C ALA A 75 5.46 7.90 15.40
N GLY A 76 6.33 7.43 14.51
CA GLY A 76 5.96 6.91 13.17
C GLY A 76 6.49 7.75 12.02
N TYR A 77 5.70 7.96 10.96
CA TYR A 77 6.15 8.74 9.81
C TYR A 77 6.23 10.25 10.10
N HIS A 78 7.22 10.92 9.50
CA HIS A 78 7.30 12.38 9.56
C HIS A 78 6.16 13.01 8.70
N PRO A 79 5.49 14.10 9.13
CA PRO A 79 4.34 14.67 8.43
C PRO A 79 4.60 15.09 6.99
N ILE A 80 5.86 15.37 6.63
CA ILE A 80 6.24 15.65 5.24
C ILE A 80 5.85 14.50 4.30
N ALA A 81 5.84 13.25 4.77
CA ALA A 81 5.40 12.11 3.97
C ALA A 81 3.95 12.26 3.50
N ALA A 82 3.05 12.78 4.34
CA ALA A 82 1.67 13.04 3.95
C ALA A 82 1.61 14.06 2.80
N SER A 83 2.34 15.17 2.90
CA SER A 83 2.39 16.18 1.82
C SER A 83 2.97 15.62 0.52
N LEU A 84 3.94 14.70 0.60
CA LEU A 84 4.50 14.05 -0.59
C LEU A 84 3.48 13.13 -1.25
N TYR A 85 2.73 12.34 -0.47
CA TYR A 85 1.64 11.52 -1.00
C TYR A 85 0.49 12.36 -1.56
N ASP A 86 0.12 13.47 -0.91
CA ASP A 86 -0.93 14.37 -1.40
C ASP A 86 -0.55 15.02 -2.72
N GLN A 87 0.72 15.42 -2.87
CA GLN A 87 1.23 15.95 -4.13
C GLN A 87 1.20 14.89 -5.24
N LEU A 88 1.59 13.66 -4.93
CA LEU A 88 1.52 12.56 -5.89
C LEU A 88 0.06 12.18 -6.21
N ALA A 89 -0.86 12.29 -5.26
CA ALA A 89 -2.27 11.97 -5.46
C ALA A 89 -2.94 12.86 -6.51
N GLN A 90 -2.41 14.06 -6.75
CA GLN A 90 -2.89 14.98 -7.79
C GLN A 90 -2.69 14.46 -9.21
N SER A 91 -1.75 13.53 -9.43
CA SER A 91 -1.58 12.83 -10.72
C SER A 91 -2.36 11.51 -10.81
N GLY A 92 -3.16 11.18 -9.79
CA GLY A 92 -3.98 9.98 -9.76
C GLY A 92 -5.06 10.00 -10.85
N ALA A 93 -5.35 8.83 -11.41
CA ALA A 93 -6.46 8.65 -12.33
C ALA A 93 -7.71 8.22 -11.54
N PRO A 94 -8.67 9.12 -11.28
CA PRO A 94 -9.86 8.75 -10.52
C PRO A 94 -10.65 7.66 -11.27
N PRO A 95 -11.27 6.69 -10.55
CA PRO A 95 -12.21 5.76 -11.18
C PRO A 95 -13.38 6.51 -11.84
N SER A 96 -13.96 5.89 -12.86
CA SER A 96 -15.13 6.43 -13.58
C SER A 96 -16.35 6.63 -12.69
N SER A 97 -16.45 5.86 -11.60
CA SER A 97 -17.51 5.97 -10.61
C SER A 97 -16.92 5.97 -9.18
N PRO A 98 -17.44 6.80 -8.27
CA PRO A 98 -17.03 6.78 -6.87
C PRO A 98 -17.24 5.41 -6.22
N THR A 99 -16.23 4.91 -5.54
CA THR A 99 -16.26 3.63 -4.79
C THR A 99 -15.81 3.89 -3.36
N PRO A 100 -16.65 4.53 -2.52
CA PRO A 100 -16.24 5.03 -1.22
C PRO A 100 -15.97 3.91 -0.20
N ARG A 101 -16.46 2.70 -0.44
CA ARG A 101 -16.26 1.52 0.41
C ARG A 101 -15.63 0.41 -0.44
N ILE A 102 -14.42 0.00 -0.09
CA ILE A 102 -13.67 -1.02 -0.84
C ILE A 102 -13.25 -2.18 0.05
N PHE A 103 -13.40 -3.40 -0.47
CA PHE A 103 -12.89 -4.62 0.13
C PHE A 103 -11.67 -5.08 -0.69
N LEU A 104 -10.47 -4.99 -0.13
CA LEU A 104 -9.24 -5.36 -0.81
C LEU A 104 -9.11 -6.87 -0.81
N ARG A 105 -9.13 -7.42 -2.02
CA ARG A 105 -8.89 -8.83 -2.29
C ARG A 105 -7.43 -9.02 -2.67
N ARG A 106 -6.91 -10.15 -2.22
CA ARG A 106 -5.64 -10.73 -2.64
C ARG A 106 -5.86 -11.77 -3.74
N GLY A 107 -6.99 -12.48 -3.72
CA GLY A 107 -7.26 -13.58 -4.65
C GLY A 107 -6.17 -14.66 -4.60
N ASP A 108 -5.74 -15.13 -5.77
CA ASP A 108 -4.66 -16.13 -5.88
C ASP A 108 -3.25 -15.50 -5.94
N PHE A 109 -3.12 -14.20 -5.66
CA PHE A 109 -1.82 -13.54 -5.70
C PHE A 109 -0.86 -14.10 -4.63
N SER A 110 0.18 -14.78 -5.11
CA SER A 110 1.28 -15.30 -4.31
C SER A 110 2.58 -14.57 -4.65
N ASN A 111 3.27 -14.06 -3.64
CA ASN A 111 4.62 -13.55 -3.80
C ASN A 111 5.60 -14.68 -3.49
N LYS A 112 6.37 -15.14 -4.49
CA LYS A 112 7.36 -16.22 -4.33
C LYS A 112 8.44 -15.94 -3.26
N HIS A 113 8.65 -14.67 -2.90
CA HIS A 113 9.61 -14.23 -1.90
C HIS A 113 8.99 -13.92 -0.53
N SER A 114 7.72 -14.28 -0.30
CA SER A 114 7.04 -14.14 0.98
C SER A 114 6.25 -15.41 1.26
N LEU A 115 6.16 -15.81 2.53
CA LEU A 115 5.25 -16.87 2.93
C LEU A 115 3.84 -16.54 2.42
N VAL A 116 3.21 -17.52 1.77
CA VAL A 116 1.82 -17.40 1.31
C VAL A 116 0.95 -17.26 2.55
N ARG A 117 0.32 -16.09 2.66
CA ARG A 117 -0.73 -15.82 3.63
C ARG A 117 -2.00 -15.71 2.81
N ARG A 118 -2.89 -16.69 2.96
CA ARG A 118 -4.15 -16.77 2.23
C ARG A 118 -5.28 -16.85 3.23
N MET A 119 -6.29 -16.03 3.02
CA MET A 119 -7.58 -16.19 3.67
C MET A 119 -8.43 -17.14 2.83
N GLU A 120 -8.72 -18.32 3.37
CA GLU A 120 -9.41 -19.41 2.68
C GLU A 120 -10.79 -18.99 2.19
N ASN A 121 -11.56 -18.33 3.06
CA ASN A 121 -12.92 -17.91 2.79
C ASN A 121 -13.03 -16.46 2.29
N GLU A 122 -11.96 -15.88 1.70
CA GLU A 122 -11.97 -14.49 1.19
C GLU A 122 -13.15 -14.21 0.24
N ALA A 123 -13.46 -15.16 -0.65
CA ALA A 123 -14.55 -14.99 -1.61
C ALA A 123 -15.92 -14.85 -0.91
N GLU A 124 -16.13 -15.62 0.16
CA GLU A 124 -17.35 -15.54 0.98
C GLU A 124 -17.43 -14.22 1.75
N LEU A 125 -16.32 -13.79 2.35
CA LEU A 125 -16.26 -12.49 3.03
C LEU A 125 -16.49 -11.33 2.06
N ALA A 126 -16.01 -11.41 0.82
CA ALA A 126 -16.25 -10.40 -0.20
C ALA A 126 -17.74 -10.30 -0.59
N ILE A 127 -18.44 -11.44 -0.69
CA ILE A 127 -19.90 -11.48 -0.91
C ILE A 127 -20.63 -10.80 0.25
N ILE A 128 -20.27 -11.16 1.48
CA ILE A 128 -20.86 -10.53 2.68
C ILE A 128 -20.57 -9.04 2.70
N ALA A 129 -19.32 -8.61 2.45
CA ALA A 129 -18.96 -7.19 2.44
C ALA A 129 -19.76 -6.40 1.39
N ALA A 130 -20.08 -7.01 0.25
CA ALA A 130 -20.92 -6.39 -0.77
C ALA A 130 -22.35 -6.10 -0.28
N GLU A 131 -22.91 -6.91 0.62
CA GLU A 131 -24.20 -6.63 1.28
C GLU A 131 -24.16 -5.32 2.08
N TYR A 132 -22.97 -4.92 2.56
CA TYR A 132 -22.74 -3.66 3.29
C TYR A 132 -22.23 -2.53 2.37
N GLY A 133 -22.31 -2.72 1.06
CA GLY A 133 -21.97 -1.73 0.03
C GLY A 133 -20.47 -1.62 -0.28
N PHE A 134 -19.65 -2.59 0.14
CA PHE A 134 -18.23 -2.63 -0.25
C PHE A 134 -18.07 -3.21 -1.65
N VAL A 135 -17.20 -2.59 -2.45
CA VAL A 135 -16.82 -3.10 -3.76
C VAL A 135 -15.52 -3.93 -3.62
N PRO A 136 -15.49 -5.19 -4.08
CA PRO A 136 -14.27 -5.98 -4.09
C PRO A 136 -13.27 -5.44 -5.11
N ILE A 137 -12.04 -5.20 -4.68
CA ILE A 137 -10.96 -4.65 -5.50
C ILE A 137 -9.76 -5.57 -5.46
N HIS A 138 -9.13 -5.80 -6.62
CA HIS A 138 -7.85 -6.49 -6.78
C HIS A 138 -6.77 -5.48 -7.17
N PRO A 139 -6.08 -4.82 -6.22
CA PRO A 139 -5.17 -3.72 -6.52
C PRO A 139 -4.05 -4.10 -7.49
N GLU A 140 -3.60 -5.35 -7.46
CA GLU A 140 -2.57 -5.92 -8.34
C GLU A 140 -2.94 -5.93 -9.83
N THR A 141 -4.24 -5.87 -10.15
CA THR A 141 -4.74 -5.78 -11.53
C THR A 141 -4.86 -4.34 -12.02
N LEU A 142 -4.67 -3.36 -11.14
CA LEU A 142 -4.82 -1.95 -11.43
C LEU A 142 -3.47 -1.28 -11.68
N SER A 143 -3.43 -0.34 -12.62
CA SER A 143 -2.31 0.59 -12.75
C SER A 143 -2.10 1.36 -11.45
N PHE A 144 -0.87 1.80 -11.17
CA PHE A 144 -0.59 2.55 -9.96
C PHE A 144 -1.35 3.89 -9.91
N ALA A 145 -1.51 4.58 -11.04
CA ALA A 145 -2.33 5.79 -11.13
C ALA A 145 -3.80 5.52 -10.77
N THR A 146 -4.35 4.39 -11.21
CA THR A 146 -5.71 3.95 -10.85
C THR A 146 -5.80 3.59 -9.37
N GLN A 147 -4.79 2.94 -8.79
CA GLN A 147 -4.74 2.68 -7.35
C GLN A 147 -4.75 4.00 -6.55
N ILE A 148 -3.92 4.98 -6.93
CA ILE A 148 -3.93 6.31 -6.30
C ILE A 148 -5.33 6.92 -6.35
N GLY A 149 -5.94 7.00 -7.54
CA GLY A 149 -7.25 7.64 -7.70
C GLY A 149 -8.38 6.92 -6.97
N LEU A 150 -8.33 5.59 -6.90
CA LEU A 150 -9.27 4.77 -6.13
C LEU A 150 -9.15 5.05 -4.62
N PHE A 151 -7.93 4.95 -4.08
CA PHE A 151 -7.71 5.12 -2.64
C PHE A 151 -7.92 6.57 -2.19
N ALA A 152 -7.67 7.56 -3.05
CA ALA A 152 -7.94 8.96 -2.79
C ALA A 152 -9.44 9.28 -2.54
N GLN A 153 -10.34 8.38 -2.95
CA GLN A 153 -11.80 8.51 -2.73
C GLN A 153 -12.33 7.54 -1.67
N ALA A 154 -11.49 6.63 -1.17
CA ALA A 154 -11.92 5.59 -0.25
C ALA A 154 -12.14 6.14 1.16
N THR A 155 -13.38 6.01 1.64
CA THR A 155 -13.79 6.40 3.01
C THR A 155 -13.79 5.22 3.97
N HIS A 156 -13.97 4.00 3.45
CA HIS A 156 -13.94 2.75 4.20
C HIS A 156 -13.16 1.70 3.43
N ILE A 157 -12.19 1.07 4.08
CA ILE A 157 -11.34 0.05 3.48
C ILE A 157 -11.35 -1.17 4.39
N ILE A 158 -11.80 -2.31 3.88
CA ILE A 158 -11.62 -3.61 4.55
C ILE A 158 -10.52 -4.36 3.81
N ALA A 159 -9.59 -4.97 4.54
CA ALA A 159 -8.50 -5.72 3.93
C ALA A 159 -7.96 -6.81 4.86
N GLU A 160 -7.43 -7.88 4.28
CA GLU A 160 -6.45 -8.72 4.98
C GLU A 160 -5.18 -7.89 5.28
N THR A 161 -4.56 -8.16 6.44
CA THR A 161 -3.23 -7.64 6.75
C THR A 161 -2.23 -7.94 5.61
N GLY A 162 -1.44 -6.94 5.21
CA GLY A 162 -0.49 -7.09 4.11
C GLY A 162 -0.12 -5.76 3.47
N SER A 163 0.41 -5.81 2.25
CA SER A 163 0.85 -4.59 1.54
C SER A 163 -0.27 -3.82 0.86
N ALA A 164 -1.38 -4.48 0.51
CA ALA A 164 -2.52 -3.83 -0.15
C ALA A 164 -3.10 -2.66 0.67
N PRO A 165 -3.40 -2.79 1.99
CA PRO A 165 -3.93 -1.68 2.78
C PRO A 165 -2.97 -0.50 2.96
N HIS A 166 -1.67 -0.66 2.66
CA HIS A 166 -0.74 0.46 2.71
C HIS A 166 -1.07 1.56 1.68
N ASN A 167 -1.81 1.23 0.61
CA ASN A 167 -2.33 2.24 -0.32
C ASN A 167 -3.23 3.30 0.35
N ALA A 168 -3.70 3.06 1.58
CA ALA A 168 -4.36 4.07 2.38
C ALA A 168 -3.52 5.33 2.60
N VAL A 169 -2.19 5.33 2.37
CA VAL A 169 -1.39 6.57 2.34
C VAL A 169 -1.97 7.64 1.40
N PHE A 170 -2.74 7.25 0.38
CA PHE A 170 -3.44 8.17 -0.53
C PHE A 170 -4.85 8.53 -0.07
N SER A 171 -5.42 7.82 0.89
CA SER A 171 -6.78 8.06 1.38
C SER A 171 -6.89 9.31 2.23
N PRO A 172 -8.06 9.98 2.23
CA PRO A 172 -8.29 11.19 3.01
C PRO A 172 -8.24 10.95 4.51
N ALA A 173 -8.14 12.03 5.28
CA ALA A 173 -8.31 11.97 6.73
C ALA A 173 -9.74 11.52 7.09
N GLY A 174 -9.88 10.82 8.22
CA GLY A 174 -11.16 10.24 8.65
C GLY A 174 -11.54 8.93 7.96
N THR A 175 -10.78 8.46 6.95
CA THR A 175 -11.00 7.12 6.38
C THR A 175 -10.94 6.05 7.47
N ARG A 176 -11.91 5.14 7.44
CA ARG A 176 -11.96 3.98 8.33
C ARG A 176 -11.25 2.80 7.67
N ILE A 177 -10.34 2.16 8.38
CA ILE A 177 -9.59 0.99 7.92
C ILE A 177 -9.93 -0.19 8.83
N GLY A 178 -10.52 -1.24 8.27
CA GLY A 178 -10.81 -2.49 8.96
C GLY A 178 -9.83 -3.56 8.50
N LEU A 179 -8.97 -4.00 9.40
CA LEU A 179 -8.03 -5.09 9.13
C LEU A 179 -8.58 -6.41 9.63
N LEU A 180 -8.55 -7.41 8.77
CA LEU A 180 -8.72 -8.80 9.16
C LEU A 180 -7.35 -9.29 9.63
N ARG A 181 -7.22 -9.47 10.96
CA ARG A 181 -5.99 -9.77 11.70
C ARG A 181 -5.01 -8.60 11.85
N PHE A 182 -4.34 -8.57 13.00
CA PHE A 182 -3.16 -7.73 13.20
C PHE A 182 -1.93 -8.36 12.54
N GLY A 183 -1.23 -7.59 11.71
CA GLY A 183 -0.01 -8.04 11.02
C GLY A 183 1.25 -7.37 11.54
N SER A 184 1.30 -6.05 11.41
CA SER A 184 2.42 -5.23 11.84
C SER A 184 1.93 -3.84 12.21
N ALA A 185 2.80 -3.06 12.85
CA ALA A 185 2.51 -1.68 13.20
C ALA A 185 2.44 -0.73 11.98
N ALA A 186 2.81 -1.17 10.78
CA ALA A 186 2.91 -0.31 9.60
C ALA A 186 1.56 0.37 9.29
N GLN A 187 0.45 -0.39 9.30
CA GLN A 187 -0.86 0.20 9.05
C GLN A 187 -1.27 1.19 10.15
N SER A 188 -0.96 0.92 11.42
CA SER A 188 -1.21 1.86 12.51
C SER A 188 -0.42 3.16 12.34
N GLN A 189 0.82 3.09 11.85
CA GLN A 189 1.64 4.26 11.55
C GLN A 189 1.11 5.06 10.35
N ILE A 190 0.59 4.39 9.32
CA ILE A 190 -0.09 5.04 8.19
C ILE A 190 -1.37 5.73 8.69
N ALA A 191 -2.15 5.07 9.53
CA ALA A 191 -3.35 5.64 10.12
C ALA A 191 -3.03 6.90 10.95
N ALA A 192 -1.96 6.86 11.75
CA ALA A 192 -1.48 8.01 12.50
C ALA A 192 -0.97 9.15 11.59
N LEU A 193 -0.33 8.83 10.46
CA LEU A 193 0.14 9.81 9.48
C LEU A 193 -1.03 10.54 8.80
N ARG A 194 -2.09 9.79 8.46
CA ARG A 194 -3.21 10.28 7.65
C ARG A 194 -4.45 10.69 8.45
N GLY A 195 -4.48 10.43 9.75
CA GLY A 195 -5.66 10.68 10.58
C GLY A 195 -6.80 9.69 10.29
N HIS A 196 -6.49 8.41 10.12
CA HIS A 196 -7.48 7.35 9.90
C HIS A 196 -7.97 6.74 11.20
N HIS A 197 -9.15 6.11 11.15
CA HIS A 197 -9.66 5.26 12.21
C HIS A 197 -9.35 3.80 11.89
N LEU A 198 -8.52 3.14 12.71
CA LEU A 198 -8.16 1.75 12.52
C LEU A 198 -8.96 0.84 13.45
N ALA A 199 -9.64 -0.14 12.88
CA ALA A 199 -10.26 -1.24 13.60
C ALA A 199 -9.62 -2.56 13.13
N VAL A 200 -9.41 -3.50 14.06
CA VAL A 200 -8.79 -4.79 13.74
C VAL A 200 -9.69 -5.90 14.26
N LEU A 201 -10.13 -6.78 13.36
CA LEU A 201 -10.80 -8.02 13.72
C LEU A 201 -9.75 -9.08 14.08
N THR A 202 -9.68 -9.43 15.35
CA THR A 202 -8.82 -10.52 15.86
C THR A 202 -9.61 -11.72 16.34
N GLU A 203 -10.83 -11.51 16.85
CA GLU A 203 -11.71 -12.58 17.29
C GLU A 203 -12.29 -13.33 16.08
N GLY A 204 -12.32 -14.66 16.14
CA GLY A 204 -12.81 -15.50 15.05
C GLY A 204 -11.87 -15.62 13.84
N VAL A 205 -10.67 -15.04 13.88
CA VAL A 205 -9.64 -15.24 12.85
C VAL A 205 -8.67 -16.33 13.29
N VAL A 206 -8.70 -17.48 12.61
CA VAL A 206 -7.97 -18.69 13.00
C VAL A 206 -6.98 -19.10 11.90
N GLU A 207 -5.76 -19.48 12.28
CA GLU A 207 -4.80 -20.13 11.38
C GLU A 207 -5.12 -21.63 11.32
N GLN A 208 -5.66 -22.10 10.19
CA GLN A 208 -6.00 -23.51 9.99
C GLN A 208 -4.75 -24.36 9.74
N SER A 209 -3.77 -23.77 9.05
CA SER A 209 -2.43 -24.34 8.81
C SER A 209 -1.46 -23.19 8.55
N PRO A 210 -0.13 -23.39 8.61
CA PRO A 210 0.83 -22.30 8.46
C PRO A 210 0.58 -21.46 7.19
N GLY A 211 0.15 -20.21 7.38
CA GLY A 211 -0.17 -19.28 6.30
C GLY A 211 -1.60 -19.37 5.74
N LEU A 212 -2.44 -20.30 6.18
CA LEU A 212 -3.85 -20.39 5.77
C LEU A 212 -4.78 -19.97 6.90
N TRP A 213 -5.53 -18.89 6.67
CA TRP A 213 -6.39 -18.26 7.65
C TRP A 213 -7.86 -18.43 7.29
N HIS A 214 -8.70 -18.56 8.30
CA HIS A 214 -10.14 -18.55 8.17
C HIS A 214 -10.71 -17.48 9.09
N THR A 215 -11.67 -16.68 8.61
CA THR A 215 -12.39 -15.71 9.43
C THR A 215 -13.82 -16.18 9.66
N ASP A 216 -14.24 -16.28 10.92
CA ASP A 216 -15.62 -16.60 11.28
C ASP A 216 -16.61 -15.57 10.69
N ILE A 217 -17.63 -16.08 10.01
CA ILE A 217 -18.63 -15.26 9.30
C ILE A 217 -19.44 -14.39 10.26
N GLY A 218 -19.82 -14.94 11.42
CA GLY A 218 -20.61 -14.21 12.41
C GLY A 218 -19.84 -13.04 12.99
N GLN A 219 -18.57 -13.26 13.34
CA GLN A 219 -17.66 -12.21 13.80
C GLN A 219 -17.38 -11.18 12.71
N PHE A 220 -17.21 -11.60 11.46
CA PHE A 220 -17.02 -10.67 10.35
C PHE A 220 -18.25 -9.78 10.12
N ARG A 221 -19.48 -10.32 10.15
CA ARG A 221 -20.71 -9.53 10.05
C ARG A 221 -20.83 -8.52 11.18
N ARG A 222 -20.65 -8.97 12.43
CA ARG A 222 -20.66 -8.10 13.61
C ARG A 222 -19.60 -7.00 13.52
N PHE A 223 -18.42 -7.34 13.00
CA PHE A 223 -17.36 -6.37 12.75
C PHE A 223 -17.79 -5.32 11.73
N LEU A 224 -18.37 -5.70 10.59
CA LEU A 224 -18.85 -4.75 9.58
C LEU A 224 -19.94 -3.82 10.13
N GLU A 225 -20.89 -4.35 10.92
CA GLU A 225 -21.95 -3.56 11.56
C GLU A 225 -21.39 -2.45 12.45
N LEU A 226 -20.43 -2.79 13.31
CA LEU A 226 -19.76 -1.83 14.19
C LEU A 226 -18.81 -0.89 13.43
N PHE A 227 -18.17 -1.40 12.38
CA PHE A 227 -17.18 -0.65 11.60
C PHE A 227 -17.82 0.46 10.75
N ILE A 228 -19.07 0.28 10.32
CA ILE A 228 -19.80 1.25 9.49
C ILE A 228 -20.59 2.27 10.33
N ALA A 229 -21.00 1.90 11.55
CA ALA A 229 -21.77 2.76 12.46
C ALA A 229 -21.04 4.06 12.83
#